data_AF-A0A9W7B905-F1
#
_entry.id   AF-A0A9W7B905-F1
#
_cell.length_a   1.000
_cell.length_b   1.000
_cell.length_c   1.000
_cell.angle_alpha   90.00
_cell.angle_beta   90.00
_cell.angle_gamma   90.00
#
_symmetry.space_group_name_H-M   'P 1'
#
loop_
_entity.id
_entity.type
_entity.pdbx_description
1 polymer ?
#
loop_
_entity_poly.entity_id
_entity_poly.type
_entity_poly.pdbx_seq_one_letter_code
_entity_poly.pdbx_strand_id
1 'polypeptide(L)'
;MCRAVPCPSCSKATWIGCGLHIDAALSGVSKEDRCSEWRTGDDCGLKAKPVDTKPVVKKSVNLAAEKISRTLEKVKAEAAKSKKALETKVEQQGEKIELLEGEVRDLKETEATNFTWLHVAVAAGLSSAFTFVVIRFSRK
;
A
#
# COMPACT_ATOMS: atom_id res chain seq x y z
N MET A 1 -32.94 30.29 0.16
CA MET A 1 -33.06 30.29 -1.31
C MET A 1 -32.31 31.52 -1.81
N CYS A 2 -31.28 31.34 -2.64
CA CYS A 2 -30.49 32.47 -3.14
C CYS A 2 -31.16 33.04 -4.39
N ARG A 3 -31.26 34.36 -4.50
CA ARG A 3 -31.91 35.02 -5.66
C ARG A 3 -31.25 36.35 -5.98
N ALA A 4 -31.36 36.78 -7.23
CA ALA A 4 -30.98 38.12 -7.65
C ALA A 4 -31.90 39.17 -7.01
N VAL A 5 -31.31 40.27 -6.54
CA VAL A 5 -31.98 41.47 -6.04
C VAL A 5 -31.19 42.71 -6.49
N PRO A 6 -31.82 43.88 -6.66
CA PRO A 6 -31.08 45.11 -6.93
C PRO A 6 -30.33 45.59 -5.68
N CYS A 7 -29.10 46.07 -5.88
CA CYS A 7 -28.28 46.67 -4.82
C CYS A 7 -28.91 47.99 -4.36
N PRO A 8 -29.13 48.21 -3.04
CA PRO A 8 -29.64 49.48 -2.56
C PRO A 8 -28.64 50.63 -2.69
N SER A 9 -27.33 50.37 -2.77
CA SER A 9 -26.29 51.40 -2.90
C SER A 9 -26.05 51.86 -4.34
N CYS A 10 -26.08 50.96 -5.32
CA CYS A 10 -25.70 51.25 -6.72
C CYS A 10 -26.74 50.81 -7.76
N SER A 11 -27.87 50.24 -7.34
CA SER A 11 -28.99 49.78 -8.19
C SER A 11 -28.66 48.66 -9.20
N LYS A 12 -27.40 48.22 -9.29
CA LYS A 12 -26.98 47.08 -10.10
C LYS A 12 -27.41 45.74 -9.50
N ALA A 13 -27.40 44.68 -10.29
CA ALA A 13 -27.78 43.36 -9.83
C ALA A 13 -26.80 42.82 -8.78
N THR A 14 -27.34 42.36 -7.65
CA THR A 14 -26.64 41.64 -6.59
C THR A 14 -27.49 40.46 -6.13
N TRP A 15 -27.12 39.77 -5.07
CA TRP A 15 -27.80 38.58 -4.60
C TRP A 15 -28.08 38.65 -3.09
N ILE A 16 -29.09 37.91 -2.65
CA ILE A 16 -29.36 37.67 -1.23
C ILE A 16 -29.48 36.16 -0.98
N GLY A 17 -28.87 35.66 0.09
CA GLY A 17 -28.85 34.22 0.38
C GLY A 17 -27.72 33.79 1.32
N CYS A 18 -27.23 32.57 1.14
CA CYS A 18 -26.20 31.96 2.00
C CYS A 18 -24.74 32.13 1.49
N GLY A 19 -24.52 32.80 0.36
CA GLY A 19 -23.16 33.04 -0.19
C GLY A 19 -22.50 31.87 -0.90
N LEU A 20 -23.12 30.69 -0.88
CA LEU A 20 -22.62 29.51 -1.60
C LEU A 20 -23.17 29.37 -3.02
N HIS A 21 -24.24 30.09 -3.33
CA HIS A 21 -24.96 29.96 -4.60
C HIS A 21 -25.06 31.29 -5.34
N ILE A 22 -24.01 32.12 -5.23
CA ILE A 22 -23.95 33.46 -5.83
C ILE A 22 -24.07 33.37 -7.35
N ASP A 23 -23.28 32.48 -7.96
CA ASP A 23 -23.26 32.31 -9.41
C ASP A 23 -24.61 31.83 -9.95
N ALA A 24 -25.28 30.93 -9.22
CA ALA A 24 -26.62 30.49 -9.57
C ALA A 24 -27.66 31.60 -9.40
N ALA A 25 -27.53 32.43 -8.36
CA ALA A 25 -28.42 33.56 -8.11
C ALA A 25 -28.31 34.67 -9.17
N LEU A 26 -27.11 34.88 -9.73
CA LEU A 26 -26.82 35.88 -10.76
C LEU A 26 -26.71 35.27 -12.17
N SER A 27 -27.27 34.08 -12.37
CA SER A 27 -27.33 33.44 -13.69
C SER A 27 -28.09 34.35 -14.67
N GLY A 28 -27.49 34.60 -15.84
CA GLY A 28 -28.07 35.47 -16.89
C GLY A 28 -27.78 36.97 -16.74
N VAL A 29 -27.15 37.41 -15.65
CA VAL A 29 -26.69 38.80 -15.50
C VAL A 29 -25.25 38.91 -16.03
N SER A 30 -25.00 39.87 -16.92
CA SER A 30 -23.65 40.19 -17.40
C SER A 30 -22.71 40.59 -16.24
N LYS A 31 -21.40 40.67 -16.45
CA LYS A 31 -20.50 41.11 -15.35
C LYS A 31 -20.59 42.61 -15.12
N GLU A 32 -20.93 43.34 -16.16
CA GLU A 32 -20.99 44.79 -16.23
C GLU A 32 -22.23 45.34 -15.47
N ASP A 33 -23.31 44.55 -15.49
CA ASP A 33 -24.58 44.84 -14.82
C ASP A 33 -24.62 44.36 -13.35
N ARG A 34 -23.53 43.75 -12.86
CA ARG A 34 -23.39 43.35 -11.45
C ARG A 34 -22.83 44.49 -10.60
N CYS A 35 -23.19 44.51 -9.32
CA CYS A 35 -22.58 45.38 -8.31
C CYS A 35 -21.06 45.17 -8.26
N SER A 36 -20.23 46.17 -8.02
CA SER A 36 -18.77 46.01 -7.92
C SER A 36 -18.36 44.92 -6.92
N GLU A 37 -18.97 44.92 -5.73
CA GLU A 37 -18.72 43.89 -4.71
C GLU A 37 -19.77 42.77 -4.72
N TRP A 38 -20.31 42.39 -5.90
CA TRP A 38 -21.32 41.33 -6.01
C TRP A 38 -20.86 39.97 -5.47
N ARG A 39 -19.56 39.71 -5.35
CA ARG A 39 -19.02 38.44 -4.83
C ARG A 39 -19.11 38.31 -3.31
N THR A 40 -19.03 39.42 -2.58
CA THR A 40 -19.04 39.41 -1.12
C THR A 40 -20.33 39.99 -0.55
N GLY A 41 -20.95 40.95 -1.25
CA GLY A 41 -22.15 41.67 -0.80
C GLY A 41 -21.85 42.77 0.22
N ASP A 42 -20.58 43.14 0.42
CA ASP A 42 -20.15 44.01 1.53
C ASP A 42 -20.48 45.50 1.31
N ASP A 43 -20.56 45.97 0.05
CA ASP A 43 -20.85 47.37 -0.30
C ASP A 43 -22.36 47.68 -0.40
N CYS A 44 -23.18 46.65 -0.50
CA CYS A 44 -24.59 46.77 -0.86
C CYS A 44 -25.54 46.75 0.34
N GLY A 45 -25.03 46.81 1.57
CA GLY A 45 -25.86 46.75 2.79
C GLY A 45 -26.61 45.41 2.99
N LEU A 46 -26.44 44.45 2.07
CA LEU A 46 -26.99 43.10 2.14
C LEU A 46 -25.92 42.19 2.75
N LYS A 47 -25.65 42.37 4.05
CA LYS A 47 -24.64 41.53 4.73
C LYS A 47 -25.06 40.06 4.68
N ALA A 48 -24.31 39.25 3.95
CA ALA A 48 -24.41 37.80 4.04
C ALA A 48 -24.09 37.38 5.48
N LYS A 49 -24.99 36.63 6.14
CA LYS A 49 -24.67 36.10 7.47
C LYS A 49 -23.53 35.09 7.32
N PRO A 50 -22.44 35.20 8.10
CA PRO A 50 -21.38 34.21 8.06
C PRO A 50 -21.97 32.83 8.37
N VAL A 51 -21.73 31.87 7.48
CA VAL A 51 -22.16 30.49 7.67
C VAL A 51 -21.28 29.88 8.74
N ASP A 52 -21.86 29.37 9.83
CA ASP A 52 -21.10 28.63 10.84
C ASP A 52 -20.68 27.27 10.25
N THR A 53 -19.43 27.20 9.79
CA THR A 53 -18.84 26.01 9.18
C THR A 53 -18.25 25.04 10.21
N LYS A 54 -18.13 25.43 11.49
CA LYS A 54 -17.57 24.59 12.56
C LYS A 54 -18.23 23.20 12.67
N PRO A 55 -19.58 23.05 12.65
CA PRO A 55 -20.20 21.73 12.75
C PRO A 55 -19.91 20.85 11.54
N VAL A 56 -19.79 21.43 10.34
CA VAL A 56 -19.49 20.71 9.10
C VAL A 56 -18.06 20.16 9.12
N VAL A 57 -17.09 20.99 9.52
CA VAL A 57 -15.68 20.62 9.63
C VAL A 57 -15.48 19.55 10.71
N LYS A 58 -16.13 19.68 11.87
CA LYS A 58 -16.03 18.67 12.94
C LYS A 58 -16.55 17.30 12.47
N LYS A 59 -17.67 17.29 11.74
CA LYS A 59 -18.24 16.05 11.19
C LYS A 59 -17.32 15.41 10.15
N SER A 60 -16.72 16.19 9.25
CA SER A 60 -15.82 15.65 8.23
C SER A 60 -14.54 15.07 8.83
N VAL A 61 -13.95 15.74 9.82
CA VAL A 61 -12.76 15.28 10.53
C VAL A 61 -13.05 13.98 11.28
N ASN A 62 -14.16 13.89 12.01
CA ASN A 62 -14.54 12.67 12.72
C ASN A 62 -14.77 11.49 11.76
N LEU A 63 -15.46 11.74 10.63
CA LEU A 63 -15.68 10.73 9.61
C LEU A 63 -14.36 10.26 8.97
N ALA A 64 -13.41 11.17 8.75
CA ALA A 64 -12.09 10.82 8.24
C ALA A 64 -11.30 9.98 9.25
N ALA A 65 -11.32 10.35 10.53
CA ALA A 65 -10.66 9.59 11.60
C ALA A 65 -11.18 8.16 11.70
N GLU A 66 -12.51 7.97 11.60
CA GLU A 66 -13.13 6.65 11.65
C GLU A 66 -12.85 5.79 10.41
N LYS A 67 -12.66 6.42 9.24
CA LYS A 67 -12.20 5.70 8.03
C LYS A 67 -10.76 5.26 8.17
N ILE A 68 -9.89 6.14 8.68
CA ILE A 68 -8.47 5.85 8.89
C ILE A 68 -8.29 4.70 9.89
N SER A 69 -9.03 4.69 11.00
CA SER A 69 -8.96 3.60 11.97
C SER A 69 -9.39 2.26 11.36
N ARG A 70 -10.46 2.25 10.58
CA ARG A 70 -10.90 1.04 9.84
C ARG A 70 -9.87 0.55 8.83
N THR A 71 -9.21 1.46 8.11
CA THR A 71 -8.13 1.06 7.18
C THR A 71 -6.91 0.53 7.91
N LEU A 72 -6.56 1.10 9.07
CA LEU A 72 -5.44 0.65 9.88
C LEU A 72 -5.64 -0.79 10.37
N GLU A 73 -6.84 -1.13 10.83
CA GLU A 73 -7.14 -2.50 11.27
C GLU A 73 -7.08 -3.52 10.11
N LYS A 74 -7.52 -3.13 8.91
CA LYS A 74 -7.37 -3.97 7.71
C LYS A 74 -5.90 -4.22 7.37
N VAL A 75 -5.08 -3.17 7.37
CA VAL A 75 -3.64 -3.27 7.10
C VAL A 75 -2.95 -4.15 8.15
N LYS A 76 -3.31 -4.02 9.43
CA LYS A 76 -2.79 -4.90 10.48
C LYS A 76 -3.18 -6.36 10.27
N ALA A 77 -4.42 -6.63 9.87
CA ALA A 77 -4.87 -8.00 9.58
C ALA A 77 -4.13 -8.62 8.38
N GLU A 78 -3.93 -7.83 7.31
CA GLU A 78 -3.13 -8.25 6.15
C GLU A 78 -1.67 -8.50 6.52
N ALA A 79 -1.08 -7.63 7.35
CA ALA A 79 0.28 -7.80 7.86
C ALA A 79 0.43 -9.05 8.75
N ALA A 80 -0.57 -9.37 9.57
CA ALA A 80 -0.57 -10.59 10.37
C ALA A 80 -0.65 -11.84 9.48
N LYS A 81 -1.46 -11.79 8.41
CA LYS A 81 -1.56 -12.89 7.43
C LYS A 81 -0.26 -13.08 6.67
N SER A 82 0.37 -12.00 6.21
CA SER A 82 1.64 -12.07 5.49
C SER A 82 2.77 -12.56 6.39
N LYS A 83 2.82 -12.13 7.66
CA LYS A 83 3.76 -12.63 8.66
C LYS A 83 3.63 -14.13 8.86
N LYS A 84 2.41 -14.62 9.10
CA LYS A 84 2.16 -16.07 9.27
C LYS A 84 2.56 -16.88 8.02
N ALA A 85 2.28 -16.35 6.83
CA ALA A 85 2.70 -16.99 5.57
C ALA A 85 4.23 -17.03 5.40
N LEU A 86 4.95 -16.04 5.94
CA LEU A 86 6.40 -16.03 5.93
C LEU A 86 6.96 -17.04 6.95
N GLU A 87 6.40 -17.10 8.15
CA GLU A 87 6.79 -18.08 9.19
C GLU A 87 6.66 -19.52 8.66
N THR A 88 5.55 -19.85 8.00
CA THR A 88 5.39 -21.18 7.38
C THR A 88 6.40 -21.46 6.28
N LYS A 89 6.82 -20.44 5.52
CA LYS A 89 7.85 -20.61 4.49
C LYS A 89 9.23 -20.86 5.10
N VAL A 90 9.54 -20.19 6.21
CA VAL A 90 10.80 -20.39 6.94
C VAL A 90 10.86 -21.80 7.51
N GLU A 91 9.76 -22.30 8.09
CA GLU A 91 9.68 -23.67 8.59
C GLU A 91 9.91 -24.70 7.48
N GLN A 92 9.21 -24.56 6.34
CA GLN A 92 9.42 -25.41 5.17
C GLN A 92 10.86 -25.37 4.62
N GLN A 93 11.50 -24.20 4.67
CA GLN A 93 12.91 -24.08 4.27
C GLN A 93 13.84 -24.78 5.27
N GLY A 94 13.54 -24.72 6.57
CA GLY A 94 14.25 -25.46 7.61
C GLY A 94 14.20 -26.97 7.38
N GLU A 95 13.01 -27.53 7.17
CA GLU A 95 12.83 -28.95 6.84
C GLU A 95 13.60 -29.36 5.58
N LYS A 96 13.58 -28.50 4.55
CA LYS A 96 14.34 -28.74 3.31
C LYS A 96 15.86 -28.75 3.56
N ILE A 97 16.36 -27.86 4.41
CA ILE A 97 17.79 -27.81 4.77
C ILE A 97 18.18 -29.08 5.51
N GLU A 98 17.38 -29.52 6.49
CA GLU A 98 17.63 -30.76 7.23
C GLU A 98 17.69 -31.99 6.32
N LEU A 99 16.78 -32.07 5.33
CA LEU A 99 16.80 -33.12 4.32
C LEU A 99 18.10 -33.10 3.50
N LEU A 100 18.50 -31.92 3.01
CA LEU A 100 19.73 -31.75 2.23
C LEU A 100 20.99 -32.06 3.05
N GLU A 101 21.01 -31.70 4.33
CA GLU A 101 22.09 -32.06 5.25
C GLU A 101 22.20 -33.57 5.46
N GLY A 102 21.06 -34.28 5.45
CA GLY A 102 21.01 -35.74 5.40
C GLY A 102 21.64 -36.30 4.14
N GLU A 103 21.21 -35.84 2.96
CA GLU A 103 21.76 -36.29 1.66
C GLU A 103 23.28 -36.05 1.56
N VAL A 104 23.76 -34.90 2.02
CA VAL A 104 25.20 -34.59 2.04
C VAL A 104 25.96 -35.52 2.97
N ARG A 105 25.38 -35.90 4.12
CA ARG A 105 25.99 -36.85 5.05
C ARG A 105 26.14 -38.23 4.42
N ASP A 106 25.09 -38.72 3.76
CA ASP A 106 25.09 -40.02 3.07
C ASP A 106 26.13 -40.05 1.94
N LEU A 107 26.19 -38.99 1.12
CA LEU A 107 27.21 -38.85 0.07
C LEU A 107 28.63 -38.90 0.66
N LYS A 108 28.87 -38.23 1.79
CA LYS A 108 30.18 -38.25 2.46
C LYS A 108 30.56 -39.64 2.98
N GLU A 109 29.59 -40.43 3.44
CA GLU A 109 29.82 -41.82 3.84
C GLU A 109 30.12 -42.72 2.64
N THR A 110 29.45 -42.50 1.51
CA THR A 110 29.78 -43.20 0.25
C THR A 110 31.18 -42.84 -0.26
N GLU A 111 31.62 -41.59 -0.14
CA GLU A 111 32.99 -41.20 -0.47
C GLU A 111 34.01 -41.87 0.46
N ALA A 112 33.74 -41.92 1.77
CA ALA A 112 34.63 -42.56 2.74
C ALA A 112 34.78 -44.07 2.50
N THR A 113 33.68 -44.75 2.18
CA THR A 113 33.68 -46.18 1.82
C THR A 113 34.39 -46.43 0.50
N ASN A 114 34.15 -45.59 -0.52
CA ASN A 114 34.88 -45.67 -1.79
C ASN A 114 36.39 -45.46 -1.62
N PHE A 115 36.82 -44.50 -0.79
CA PHE A 115 38.24 -44.25 -0.48
C PHE A 115 38.90 -45.43 0.27
N THR A 116 38.19 -46.05 1.22
CA THR A 116 38.73 -47.21 1.97
C THR A 116 38.90 -48.43 1.06
N TRP A 117 37.92 -48.74 0.21
CA TRP A 117 38.04 -49.79 -0.80
C TRP A 117 39.20 -49.52 -1.77
N LEU A 118 39.42 -48.27 -2.17
CA LEU A 118 40.55 -47.89 -3.03
C LEU A 118 41.90 -48.17 -2.35
N HIS A 119 42.03 -47.80 -1.06
CA HIS A 119 43.24 -48.05 -0.28
C HIS A 119 43.53 -49.55 -0.14
N VAL A 120 42.50 -50.37 0.12
CA VAL A 120 42.62 -51.83 0.19
C VAL A 120 43.06 -52.41 -1.16
N ALA A 121 42.49 -51.95 -2.27
CA ALA A 121 42.86 -52.41 -3.62
C ALA A 121 44.31 -52.06 -3.98
N VAL A 122 44.77 -50.85 -3.63
CA VAL A 122 46.17 -50.41 -3.83
C VAL A 122 47.13 -51.24 -2.97
N ALA A 123 46.80 -51.47 -1.68
CA ALA A 123 47.62 -52.29 -0.78
C ALA A 123 47.70 -53.76 -1.22
N ALA A 124 46.67 -54.28 -1.88
CA ALA A 124 46.64 -55.62 -2.46
C ALA A 124 47.39 -55.74 -3.82
N GLY A 125 47.98 -54.65 -4.32
CA GLY A 125 48.77 -54.67 -5.57
C GLY A 125 47.94 -54.72 -6.87
N LEU A 126 46.62 -54.47 -6.81
CA LEU A 126 45.72 -54.44 -7.97
C LEU A 126 45.84 -53.09 -8.71
N SER A 127 47.02 -52.79 -9.26
CA SER A 127 47.42 -51.40 -9.53
C SER A 127 46.93 -50.75 -10.85
N SER A 128 46.27 -51.46 -11.79
CA SER A 128 45.98 -50.83 -13.09
C SER A 128 44.54 -50.87 -13.61
N ALA A 129 43.70 -51.83 -13.20
CA ALA A 129 42.34 -51.97 -13.76
C ALA A 129 41.22 -51.37 -12.88
N PHE A 130 41.42 -51.31 -11.55
CA PHE A 130 40.34 -50.97 -10.62
C PHE A 130 40.08 -49.47 -10.49
N THR A 131 41.10 -48.64 -10.71
CA THR A 131 41.00 -47.18 -10.68
C THR A 131 40.00 -46.65 -11.71
N PHE A 132 39.84 -47.33 -12.85
CA PHE A 132 38.91 -46.92 -13.91
C PHE A 132 37.43 -47.20 -13.59
N VAL A 133 37.14 -48.21 -12.78
CA VAL A 133 35.76 -48.59 -12.41
C VAL A 133 35.20 -47.64 -11.36
N VAL A 134 36.00 -47.29 -10.34
CA VAL A 134 35.58 -46.38 -9.26
C VAL A 134 35.33 -44.96 -9.79
N ILE A 135 36.17 -44.45 -10.70
CA ILE A 135 35.98 -43.12 -11.33
C ILE A 135 34.68 -43.06 -12.15
N ARG A 136 34.25 -44.17 -12.75
CA ARG A 136 33.04 -44.21 -13.58
C ARG A 136 31.75 -44.29 -12.76
N PHE A 137 31.83 -44.74 -11.50
CA PHE A 137 30.66 -44.79 -10.60
C PHE A 137 30.38 -43.43 -9.93
N SER A 138 31.41 -42.62 -9.62
CA SER A 138 31.26 -41.25 -9.10
C SER A 138 30.73 -40.21 -10.11
N ARG A 139 30.48 -40.57 -11.37
CA ARG A 139 30.05 -39.65 -12.44
C ARG A 139 28.60 -39.85 -12.90
N LYS A 140 27.84 -40.74 -12.26
CA LYS A 140 26.40 -40.93 -12.46
C LYS A 140 25.64 -40.45 -11.24
#